data_AF-A0A7W6MSN1-F1
#
_entry.id   AF-A0A7W6MSN1-F1
#
_cell.length_a   1.000
_cell.length_b   1.000
_cell.length_c   1.000
_cell.angle_alpha   90.00
_cell.angle_beta   90.00
_cell.angle_gamma   90.00
#
_symmetry.space_group_name_H-M   'P 1'
#
loop_
_entity.id
_entity.type
_entity.pdbx_description
1 polymer ?
#
loop_
_entity_poly.entity_id
_entity_poly.type
_entity_poly.pdbx_seq_one_letter_code
_entity_poly.pdbx_strand_id
1 'polypeptide(L)' 'MTYEMTDLTMSEVLKDPMIRQLLRADGVSLSDFAVLLDDAARQRNLAMRCRKAGVPAAHVIDSVAHLQMPVDCA' A
#
# COMPACT_ATOMS: atom_id res chain seq x y z
N MET A 1 -23.38 -18.52 3.22
CA MET A 1 -21.92 -18.70 3.03
C MET A 1 -21.31 -17.32 2.92
N THR A 2 -20.93 -16.71 4.04
CA THR A 2 -20.18 -15.45 4.03
C THR A 2 -18.73 -15.79 3.67
N TYR A 3 -18.26 -15.29 2.53
CA TYR A 3 -16.89 -15.49 2.10
C TYR A 3 -16.05 -14.41 2.78
N GLU A 4 -15.32 -14.77 3.84
CA GLU A 4 -14.32 -13.90 4.44
C GLU A 4 -13.20 -13.72 3.42
N MET A 5 -13.18 -12.56 2.75
CA MET A 5 -12.14 -12.22 1.79
C MET A 5 -10.89 -11.81 2.57
N THR A 6 -10.13 -12.80 3.03
CA THR A 6 -8.87 -12.58 3.74
C THR A 6 -7.86 -11.93 2.80
N ASP A 7 -7.34 -10.77 3.18
CA ASP A 7 -6.24 -10.14 2.46
C ASP A 7 -5.02 -11.07 2.41
N LEU A 8 -4.37 -11.12 1.25
CA LEU A 8 -3.15 -11.89 1.08
C LEU A 8 -1.97 -11.18 1.75
N THR A 9 -1.13 -11.94 2.43
CA THR A 9 0.19 -11.46 2.87
C THR A 9 1.10 -11.23 1.67
N MET A 10 2.13 -10.38 1.80
CA MET A 10 3.09 -10.12 0.71
C MET A 10 3.67 -11.42 0.13
N SER A 11 4.00 -12.38 0.99
CA SER A 11 4.53 -13.69 0.59
C SER A 11 3.52 -14.53 -0.20
N GLU A 12 2.23 -14.43 0.13
CA GLU A 12 1.16 -15.14 -0.59
C GLU A 12 0.88 -14.48 -1.94
N VAL A 13 0.86 -13.14 -2.01
CA VAL A 13 0.75 -12.38 -3.25
C VAL A 13 1.85 -12.79 -4.24
N LEU A 14 3.10 -12.87 -3.78
CA LEU A 14 4.23 -13.31 -4.61
C LEU A 14 4.13 -14.79 -5.02
N LYS A 15 3.38 -15.60 -4.28
CA LYS A 15 3.16 -17.01 -4.54
C LYS A 15 1.87 -17.29 -5.31
N ASP A 16 1.06 -16.28 -5.59
CA ASP A 16 -0.23 -16.46 -6.24
C ASP A 16 -0.08 -16.70 -7.76
N PRO A 17 -0.72 -17.75 -8.32
CA PRO A 17 -0.63 -18.06 -9.74
C PRO A 17 -1.31 -17.02 -10.65
N MET A 18 -2.42 -16.42 -10.23
CA MET A 18 -3.14 -15.42 -11.03
C MET A 18 -2.37 -14.10 -11.07
N ILE A 19 -1.82 -13.67 -9.94
CA ILE A 19 -0.98 -12.47 -9.88
C ILE A 19 0.26 -12.65 -10.76
N ARG A 20 0.89 -13.83 -10.74
CA ARG A 20 2.02 -14.11 -11.65
C ARG A 20 1.63 -14.08 -13.12
N GLN A 21 0.42 -14.50 -13.47
CA GLN A 21 -0.06 -14.40 -14.86
C GLN A 21 -0.27 -12.94 -15.25
N LEU A 22 -0.87 -12.14 -14.36
CA LEU A 22 -1.05 -10.71 -14.58
C LEU A 22 0.29 -9.99 -14.80
N LEU A 23 1.26 -10.19 -13.91
CA LEU A 23 2.59 -9.58 -14.03
C LEU A 23 3.28 -9.95 -15.34
N ARG A 24 3.16 -11.22 -15.77
CA ARG A 24 3.71 -11.67 -17.07
C ARG A 24 3.00 -11.03 -18.26
N ALA A 25 1.69 -10.85 -18.19
CA ALA A 25 0.92 -10.17 -19.22
C ALA A 25 1.35 -8.71 -19.37
N ASP A 26 1.71 -8.07 -18.25
CA ASP A 26 2.15 -6.68 -18.19
C ASP A 26 3.67 -6.50 -18.39
N GLY A 27 4.42 -7.59 -18.59
CA GLY A 27 5.88 -7.54 -18.77
C GLY A 27 6.66 -7.16 -17.50
N VAL A 28 6.05 -7.29 -16.32
CA VAL A 28 6.66 -6.99 -15.01
C VAL A 28 7.31 -8.24 -14.44
N SER A 29 8.57 -8.14 -14.02
CA SER A 29 9.26 -9.26 -13.38
C SER A 29 8.80 -9.44 -11.93
N LEU A 30 8.84 -10.68 -11.43
CA LEU A 30 8.45 -10.98 -10.05
C LEU A 30 9.37 -10.31 -9.02
N SER A 31 10.64 -10.11 -9.36
CA SER A 31 11.61 -9.39 -8.54
C SER A 31 11.26 -7.91 -8.41
N ASP A 32 10.93 -7.24 -9.53
CA ASP A 32 10.58 -5.81 -9.51
C ASP A 32 9.29 -5.58 -8.71
N PHE A 33 8.33 -6.48 -8.87
CA PHE A 33 7.10 -6.45 -8.10
C PHE A 33 7.33 -6.68 -6.60
N ALA A 34 8.27 -7.56 -6.21
CA ALA A 34 8.63 -7.76 -4.81
C ALA A 34 9.24 -6.49 -4.18
N VAL A 35 10.11 -5.80 -4.92
CA VAL A 35 10.67 -4.50 -4.48
C VAL A 35 9.56 -3.46 -4.32
N LEU A 36 8.64 -3.37 -5.29
CA LEU A 36 7.52 -2.44 -5.23
C LEU A 36 6.61 -2.70 -4.01
N LEU A 37 6.33 -3.96 -3.71
CA LEU A 37 5.54 -4.35 -2.54
C LEU A 37 6.25 -3.96 -1.23
N ASP A 38 7.56 -4.20 -1.12
CA ASP A 38 8.34 -3.82 0.07
C ASP A 38 8.36 -2.31 0.29
N ASP A 39 8.61 -1.56 -0.78
CA ASP A 39 8.60 -0.09 -0.75
C ASP A 39 7.23 0.45 -0.34
N ALA A 40 6.15 -0.07 -0.92
CA ALA A 40 4.78 0.31 -0.55
C ALA A 40 4.47 -0.02 0.92
N ALA A 41 4.90 -1.19 1.41
CA ALA A 41 4.73 -1.58 2.80
C ALA A 41 5.51 -0.65 3.75
N ARG A 42 6.75 -0.30 3.38
CA ARG A 42 7.61 0.63 4.15
C ARG A 42 6.98 2.03 4.21
N GLN A 43 6.50 2.56 3.08
CA GLN A 43 5.81 3.83 3.02
C GLN A 43 4.52 3.83 3.87
N ARG A 44 3.72 2.76 3.79
CA ARG A 44 2.52 2.60 4.62
C ARG A 44 2.87 2.63 6.11
N ASN A 45 3.92 1.91 6.51
CA ASN A 45 4.36 1.86 7.91
C ASN A 45 4.85 3.23 8.41
N LEU A 46 5.60 3.97 7.58
CA LEU A 46 6.02 5.34 7.90
C LEU A 46 4.81 6.27 8.07
N ALA A 47 3.88 6.25 7.11
CA ALA A 47 2.65 7.04 7.19
C ALA A 47 1.82 6.70 8.44
N MET A 48 1.71 5.42 8.79
CA MET A 48 1.02 4.96 10.00
C MET A 48 1.71 5.44 11.29
N ARG A 49 3.04 5.54 11.30
CA ARG A 49 3.80 6.07 12.44
C ARG A 49 3.58 7.58 12.60
N CYS A 50 3.58 8.35 11.51
CA CYS A 50 3.24 9.77 11.55
C CYS A 50 1.81 10.02 12.05
N ARG A 51 0.83 9.22 11.60
CA ARG A 51 -0.56 9.30 12.11
C ARG A 51 -0.69 9.01 13.60
N LYS A 52 0.18 8.16 14.17
CA LYS A 52 0.20 7.86 15.61
C LYS A 52 0.92 8.92 16.44
N ALA A 53 1.77 9.74 15.84
CA ALA A 53 2.63 10.70 16.53
C ALA A 53 2.05 12.13 16.59
N GLY A 54 0.95 12.42 15.92
CA GLY A 54 0.28 13.71 16.08
C GLY A 54 -0.97 13.84 15.23
N VAL A 55 -2.10 14.14 15.87
CA VAL A 55 -2.96 15.32 15.63
C VAL A 55 -4.03 15.30 16.74
N PRO A 56 -4.15 16.32 17.63
CA PRO A 56 -5.39 16.53 18.38
C PRO A 56 -6.48 16.97 17.39
N ALA A 57 -7.65 16.34 17.49
CA ALA A 57 -8.79 16.54 16.60
C ALA A 57 -9.08 18.03 16.31
N ALA A 58 -8.91 18.43 15.06
CA ALA A 58 -9.53 19.64 14.54
C ALA A 58 -10.19 19.29 13.21
N HIS A 59 -11.52 19.37 13.22
CA HIS A 59 -12.40 19.27 12.06
C HIS A 59 -11.86 20.01 10.84
N VAL A 60 -11.67 19.32 9.72
CA VAL A 60 -11.96 19.91 8.39
C VAL A 60 -12.56 18.81 7.52
N ILE A 61 -13.85 18.93 7.29
CA ILE A 61 -14.53 18.29 6.17
C ILE A 61 -14.25 19.23 5.01
N ASP A 62 -13.48 18.80 4.01
CA ASP A 62 -13.60 19.43 2.70
C ASP A 62 -13.48 18.39 1.60
N SER A 63 -14.51 18.38 0.77
CA SER A 63 -14.63 17.48 -0.37
C SER A 63 -13.74 17.99 -1.49
N VAL A 64 -12.97 17.08 -2.10
CA VAL A 64 -12.24 17.27 -3.36
C VAL A 64 -11.06 18.26 -3.29
N ALA A 65 -9.85 17.72 -3.14
CA ALA A 65 -8.71 18.02 -4.01
C ALA A 65 -7.49 17.17 -3.64
N HIS A 66 -6.87 16.58 -4.67
CA HIS A 66 -5.44 16.26 -4.79
C HIS A 66 -4.70 15.66 -3.60
N LEU A 67 -4.21 14.42 -3.77
CA LEU A 67 -3.10 13.86 -2.99
C LEU A 67 -1.85 14.73 -3.17
N GLN A 68 -1.73 15.79 -2.36
CA GLN A 68 -0.46 16.43 -2.07
C GLN A 68 0.14 15.69 -0.87
N MET A 69 1.21 14.93 -1.10
CA MET A 69 2.02 14.36 -0.02
C MET A 69 2.64 15.50 0.78
N PRO A 70 2.65 15.46 2.13
CA PRO A 70 3.49 16.35 2.90
C PRO A 70 4.94 15.93 2.67
N VAL A 71 5.65 16.85 2.01
CA VAL A 71 7.10 16.99 2.12
C VAL A 71 7.42 17.26 3.60
N ASP A 72 8.64 16.98 4.01
CA ASP A 72 9.21 17.28 5.34
C ASP A 72 9.18 16.11 6.34
N CYS A 73 10.19 15.24 6.20
CA CYS A 73 10.91 14.70 7.36
C CYS A 73 12.40 14.90 7.09
N ALA A 74 12.94 16.00 7.61
CA ALA A 74 14.37 16.23 7.80
C ALA A 74 14.71 16.03 9.28
#